data_AF-A0A7S4MZ95-F1
#
_entry.id   AF-A0A7S4MZ95-F1
#
_cell.length_a   1.000
_cell.length_b   1.000
_cell.length_c   1.000
_cell.angle_alpha   90.00
_cell.angle_beta   90.00
_cell.angle_gamma   90.00
#
_symmetry.space_group_name_H-M   'P 1'
#
loop_
_entity.id
_entity.type
_entity.pdbx_description
1 polymer ?
#
loop_
_entity_poly.entity_id
_entity_poly.type
_entity_poly.pdbx_seq_one_letter_code
_entity_poly.pdbx_strand_id
1 'polypeptide(L)'
;RQDAVQEMSERHVEEPLDFVLVVGGWDSSNTAHLLEIPHDAGLTGYHVNVAGCIRPDNSVEHRTVDGAVEVQQDFVPLDRSVRIGVTSGASTPDSVVQECLEQVIMLKKLGAKPAAAAAAA
;
A
#
# COMPACT_ATOMS: atom_id res chain seq x y z
N ARG A 1 -10.98 9.18 -10.21
CA ARG A 1 -10.13 8.30 -9.36
C ARG A 1 -9.45 7.23 -10.22
N GLN A 2 -10.19 6.49 -11.06
CA GLN A 2 -9.61 5.52 -11.99
C GLN A 2 -8.56 6.15 -12.93
N ASP A 3 -8.87 7.28 -13.58
CA ASP A 3 -7.90 7.98 -14.44
C ASP A 3 -6.59 8.33 -13.72
N ALA A 4 -6.66 8.74 -12.45
CA ALA A 4 -5.48 9.05 -11.65
C ALA A 4 -4.69 7.78 -11.27
N VAL A 5 -5.37 6.66 -11.04
CA VAL A 5 -4.72 5.36 -10.80
C VAL A 5 -4.07 4.84 -12.09
N GLN A 6 -4.72 5.05 -13.24
CA GLN A 6 -4.17 4.72 -14.56
C GLN A 6 -2.89 5.53 -14.82
N GLU A 7 -2.95 6.86 -14.67
CA GLU A 7 -1.78 7.75 -14.82
C GLU A 7 -0.65 7.36 -13.85
N MET A 8 -0.98 7.07 -12.58
CA MET A 8 -0.01 6.59 -11.60
C MET A 8 0.63 5.26 -12.01
N SER A 9 -0.15 4.34 -12.57
CA SER A 9 0.33 3.03 -13.02
C SER A 9 1.19 3.14 -14.28
N GLU A 10 0.88 4.07 -15.18
CA GLU A 10 1.71 4.37 -16.36
C GLU A 10 3.05 4.98 -15.96
N ARG A 11 3.05 5.92 -15.00
CA ARG A 11 4.27 6.54 -14.47
C ARG A 11 5.21 5.55 -13.79
N HIS A 12 4.72 4.39 -13.35
CA HIS A 12 5.58 3.35 -12.77
C HIS A 12 6.77 2.97 -13.68
N VAL A 13 6.59 3.04 -15.01
CA VAL A 13 7.65 2.73 -15.99
C VAL A 13 8.87 3.65 -15.84
N GLU A 14 8.63 4.92 -15.53
CA GLU A 14 9.68 5.93 -15.31
C GLU A 14 10.06 6.04 -13.83
N GLU A 15 9.09 5.81 -12.96
CA GLU A 15 9.15 6.04 -11.53
C GLU A 15 8.67 4.80 -10.76
N PRO A 16 9.54 3.77 -10.61
CA PRO A 16 9.14 2.48 -10.05
C PRO A 16 8.49 2.59 -8.67
N LEU A 17 7.27 2.07 -8.60
CA LEU A 17 6.49 1.84 -7.39
C LEU A 17 6.75 0.42 -6.88
N ASP A 18 6.91 0.28 -5.57
CA ASP A 18 7.05 -1.02 -4.93
C ASP A 18 5.71 -1.76 -4.84
N PHE A 19 4.65 -1.00 -4.55
CA PHE A 19 3.28 -1.49 -4.57
C PHE A 19 2.28 -0.31 -4.58
N VAL A 20 1.01 -0.63 -4.78
CA VAL A 20 -0.11 0.30 -4.65
C VAL A 20 -0.98 -0.09 -3.45
N LEU A 21 -1.17 0.83 -2.51
CA LEU A 21 -2.11 0.68 -1.40
C LEU A 21 -3.47 1.24 -1.81
N VAL A 22 -4.47 0.37 -1.88
CA VAL A 22 -5.86 0.71 -2.20
C VAL A 22 -6.68 0.64 -0.90
N VAL A 23 -7.19 1.77 -0.42
CA VAL A 23 -7.94 1.81 0.84
C VAL A 23 -9.45 1.92 0.59
N GLY A 24 -10.24 1.05 1.22
CA GLY A 24 -11.69 1.15 1.23
C GLY A 24 -12.38 -0.19 1.55
N GLY A 25 -13.69 -0.16 1.76
CA GLY A 25 -14.44 -1.38 2.13
C GLY A 25 -14.26 -2.53 1.15
N TRP A 26 -14.18 -3.77 1.66
CA TRP A 26 -14.04 -4.97 0.83
C TRP A 26 -15.26 -5.24 -0.06
N ASP A 27 -16.46 -4.86 0.39
CA ASP A 27 -17.70 -5.00 -0.40
C ASP A 27 -17.92 -3.88 -1.43
N SER A 28 -16.99 -2.92 -1.52
CA SER A 28 -17.07 -1.83 -2.49
C SER A 28 -16.54 -2.29 -3.85
N SER A 29 -17.43 -2.56 -4.80
CA SER A 29 -17.07 -2.87 -6.19
C SER A 29 -16.22 -1.76 -6.83
N ASN A 30 -16.53 -0.50 -6.53
CA ASN A 30 -15.74 0.63 -7.01
C ASN A 30 -14.31 0.61 -6.46
N THR A 31 -14.11 0.18 -5.21
CA THR A 31 -12.76 0.05 -4.64
C THR A 31 -12.03 -1.14 -5.24
N ALA A 32 -12.72 -2.25 -5.47
CA ALA A 32 -12.17 -3.43 -6.15
C ALA A 32 -11.64 -3.07 -7.54
N HIS A 33 -12.40 -2.28 -8.30
CA HIS A 33 -11.97 -1.86 -9.64
C HIS A 33 -10.74 -0.93 -9.63
N LEU A 34 -10.48 -0.20 -8.52
CA LEU A 34 -9.23 0.56 -8.38
C LEU A 34 -8.00 -0.35 -8.19
N LEU A 35 -8.19 -1.58 -7.69
CA LEU A 35 -7.14 -2.57 -7.54
C LEU A 35 -6.82 -3.28 -8.87
N GLU A 36 -7.82 -3.48 -9.72
CA GLU A 36 -7.65 -4.10 -11.05
C GLU A 36 -6.68 -3.32 -11.93
N ILE A 37 -6.75 -1.98 -11.93
CA ILE A 37 -5.90 -1.12 -12.78
C ILE A 37 -4.38 -1.35 -12.56
N PRO A 38 -3.83 -1.21 -11.33
CA PRO A 38 -2.40 -1.47 -11.10
C PRO A 38 -2.07 -2.96 -11.29
N HIS A 39 -2.98 -3.87 -10.97
CA HIS A 39 -2.77 -5.30 -11.19
C HIS A 39 -2.57 -5.63 -12.68
N ASP A 40 -3.40 -5.07 -13.56
CA ASP A 40 -3.31 -5.25 -15.01
C ASP A 40 -2.04 -4.62 -15.59
N ALA A 41 -1.50 -3.59 -14.93
CA ALA A 41 -0.19 -3.00 -15.23
C ALA A 41 0.99 -3.83 -14.70
N GLY A 42 0.75 -4.96 -14.03
CA GLY A 42 1.78 -5.83 -13.45
C GLY A 42 2.29 -5.36 -12.09
N LEU A 43 1.60 -4.42 -11.43
CA LEU A 43 1.94 -3.91 -10.11
C LEU A 43 1.32 -4.75 -9.01
N THR A 44 2.06 -4.90 -7.92
CA THR A 44 1.51 -5.46 -6.69
C THR A 44 0.58 -4.43 -6.05
N GLY A 45 -0.68 -4.85 -5.79
CA GLY A 45 -1.69 -4.02 -5.14
C GLY A 45 -2.20 -4.66 -3.85
N TYR A 46 -2.33 -3.87 -2.79
CA TYR A 46 -2.90 -4.30 -1.52
C TYR A 46 -4.18 -3.54 -1.22
N HIS A 47 -5.33 -4.22 -1.25
CA HIS A 47 -6.63 -3.65 -0.88
C HIS A 47 -6.96 -3.89 0.59
N VAL A 48 -6.85 -2.84 1.41
CA VAL A 48 -7.16 -2.86 2.84
C VAL A 48 -8.42 -2.05 3.15
N ASN A 49 -9.23 -2.52 4.10
CA ASN A 49 -10.42 -1.79 4.55
C ASN A 49 -10.19 -0.98 5.83
N VAL A 50 -9.21 -1.35 6.66
CA VAL A 50 -8.86 -0.67 7.91
C VAL A 50 -7.36 -0.76 8.20
N ALA A 51 -6.85 0.13 9.05
CA ALA A 51 -5.43 0.16 9.42
C ALA A 51 -4.95 -1.12 10.12
N GLY A 52 -5.84 -1.80 10.87
CA GLY A 52 -5.53 -3.07 11.55
C GLY A 52 -5.17 -4.23 10.61
N CYS A 53 -5.42 -4.09 9.31
CA CYS A 53 -4.93 -5.02 8.29
C CYS A 53 -3.41 -5.02 8.18
N ILE A 54 -2.75 -3.90 8.49
CA ILE A 54 -1.30 -3.73 8.43
C ILE A 54 -0.76 -4.03 9.83
N ARG A 55 -0.05 -5.15 9.97
CA ARG A 55 0.37 -5.68 11.28
C ARG A 55 1.82 -5.34 11.61
N PRO A 56 2.18 -5.21 12.91
CA PRO A 56 3.54 -4.86 13.34
C PRO A 56 4.64 -5.84 12.92
N ASP A 57 4.29 -7.08 12.57
CA ASP A 57 5.20 -8.12 12.08
C ASP A 57 5.53 -7.99 10.58
N ASN A 58 5.19 -6.85 9.97
CA ASN A 58 5.34 -6.59 8.53
C ASN A 58 4.47 -7.52 7.64
N SER A 59 3.35 -8.00 8.18
CA SER A 59 2.31 -8.66 7.39
C SER A 59 1.15 -7.73 7.06
N VAL A 60 0.48 -7.97 5.94
CA VAL A 60 -0.73 -7.27 5.54
C VAL A 60 -1.83 -8.27 5.19
N GLU A 61 -3.00 -8.11 5.82
CA GLU A 61 -4.22 -8.78 5.39
C GLU A 61 -4.92 -7.93 4.33
N HIS A 62 -5.08 -8.45 3.13
CA HIS A 62 -5.66 -7.68 2.03
C HIS A 62 -6.59 -8.52 1.19
N ARG A 63 -7.50 -7.84 0.50
CA ARG A 63 -8.32 -8.44 -0.54
C ARG A 63 -7.53 -8.49 -1.85
N THR A 64 -7.57 -9.63 -2.54
CA THR A 64 -6.99 -9.81 -3.88
C THR A 64 -7.97 -9.37 -4.96
N VAL A 65 -7.51 -9.24 -6.21
CA VAL A 65 -8.38 -8.92 -7.36
C VAL A 65 -9.48 -9.97 -7.57
N ASP A 66 -9.19 -11.24 -7.28
CA ASP A 66 -10.17 -12.34 -7.33
C ASP A 66 -11.17 -12.30 -6.16
N GLY A 67 -10.99 -11.38 -5.22
CA GLY A 67 -11.87 -11.15 -4.08
C GLY A 67 -11.57 -12.04 -2.87
N ALA A 68 -10.52 -12.86 -2.90
CA ALA A 68 -10.05 -13.60 -1.73
C ALA A 68 -9.41 -12.65 -0.71
N VAL A 69 -9.40 -13.04 0.56
CA VAL A 69 -8.67 -12.30 1.62
C VAL A 69 -7.49 -13.15 2.05
N GLU A 70 -6.30 -12.59 1.91
CA GLU A 70 -5.03 -13.28 2.15
C GLU A 70 -4.10 -12.45 3.02
N VAL A 71 -3.14 -13.12 3.65
CA VAL A 71 -2.11 -12.46 4.46
C VAL A 71 -0.78 -12.57 3.74
N GLN A 72 -0.26 -11.43 3.32
CA GLN A 72 1.06 -11.31 2.70
C GLN A 72 2.09 -10.96 3.77
N GLN A 73 3.19 -11.72 3.83
CA GLN A 73 4.33 -11.44 4.69
C GLN A 73 5.34 -10.52 3.99
N ASP A 74 6.14 -9.81 4.77
CA ASP A 74 7.22 -8.94 4.29
C ASP A 74 6.78 -7.91 3.23
N PHE A 75 5.57 -7.38 3.36
CA PHE A 75 4.94 -6.60 2.28
C PHE A 75 5.61 -5.23 2.05
N VAL A 76 6.28 -4.67 3.07
CA VAL A 76 7.10 -3.46 2.96
C VAL A 76 8.58 -3.83 3.01
N PRO A 77 9.39 -3.48 2.00
CA PRO A 77 10.84 -3.60 2.08
C PRO A 77 11.40 -2.70 3.19
N LEU A 78 12.06 -3.26 4.20
CA LEU A 78 12.54 -2.51 5.37
C LEU A 78 13.98 -1.97 5.23
N ASP A 79 14.76 -2.53 4.30
CA ASP A 79 16.19 -2.27 4.09
C ASP A 79 16.52 -1.06 3.20
N ARG A 80 15.57 -0.58 2.37
CA ARG A 80 15.78 0.55 1.44
C ARG A 80 14.61 1.53 1.40
N SER A 81 14.78 2.72 0.83
CA SER A 81 13.63 3.61 0.58
C SER A 81 12.56 2.93 -0.26
N VAL A 82 11.29 3.18 0.07
CA VAL A 82 10.12 2.59 -0.58
C VAL A 82 9.30 3.70 -1.22
N ARG A 83 8.79 3.46 -2.43
CA ARG A 83 7.86 4.33 -3.11
C ARG A 83 6.56 3.58 -3.31
N ILE A 84 5.47 4.10 -2.75
CA ILE A 84 4.16 3.46 -2.81
C ILE A 84 3.16 4.37 -3.50
N GLY A 85 2.31 3.78 -4.33
CA GLY A 85 1.08 4.45 -4.79
C GLY A 85 0.02 4.37 -3.69
N VAL A 86 -0.76 5.43 -3.49
CA VAL A 86 -1.88 5.40 -2.54
C VAL A 86 -3.13 5.91 -3.23
N THR A 87 -4.21 5.15 -3.13
CA THR A 87 -5.53 5.54 -3.62
C THR A 87 -6.60 5.03 -2.66
N SER A 88 -7.81 5.55 -2.80
CA SER A 88 -8.92 5.11 -1.97
C SER A 88 -10.24 5.05 -2.75
N GLY A 89 -11.19 4.26 -2.25
CA GLY A 89 -12.56 4.24 -2.76
C GLY A 89 -13.33 5.52 -2.40
N ALA A 90 -14.30 5.92 -3.24
CA ALA A 90 -15.04 7.19 -3.11
C ALA A 90 -15.64 7.43 -1.71
N SER A 91 -16.12 6.37 -1.05
CA SER A 91 -16.77 6.43 0.26
C SER A 91 -15.82 6.20 1.44
N THR A 92 -14.51 6.17 1.19
CA THR A 92 -13.50 5.92 2.23
C THR A 92 -13.18 7.23 2.94
N PRO A 93 -13.38 7.34 4.27
CA PRO A 93 -13.00 8.54 5.01
C PRO A 93 -11.49 8.77 4.97
N ASP A 94 -11.08 10.03 4.87
CA ASP A 94 -9.66 10.42 4.84
C ASP A 94 -8.90 9.92 6.08
N SER A 95 -9.57 9.85 7.24
CA SER A 95 -8.98 9.32 8.48
C SER A 95 -8.54 7.86 8.34
N VAL A 96 -9.33 7.03 7.65
CA VAL A 96 -8.99 5.61 7.43
C VAL A 96 -7.77 5.50 6.51
N VAL A 97 -7.69 6.34 5.47
CA VAL A 97 -6.53 6.40 4.58
C VAL A 97 -5.29 6.82 5.36
N GLN A 98 -5.41 7.85 6.20
CA GLN A 98 -4.33 8.35 7.04
C GLN A 98 -3.83 7.29 8.03
N GLU A 99 -4.74 6.63 8.76
CA GLU A 99 -4.39 5.58 9.71
C GLU A 99 -3.64 4.41 9.04
N CYS A 100 -4.09 3.97 7.86
CA CYS A 100 -3.38 2.95 7.09
C CYS A 100 -1.97 3.41 6.71
N LEU A 101 -1.83 4.65 6.22
CA LEU A 101 -0.54 5.21 5.84
C LEU A 101 0.40 5.36 7.05
N GLU A 102 -0.13 5.75 8.21
CA GLU A 102 0.61 5.82 9.47
C GLU A 102 1.17 4.46 9.88
N GLN A 103 0.42 3.37 9.70
CA GLN A 103 0.94 2.02 9.96
C GLN A 103 2.11 1.66 9.04
N VAL A 104 2.03 1.94 7.74
CA VAL A 104 3.14 1.71 6.79
C VAL A 104 4.38 2.52 7.19
N ILE A 105 4.19 3.80 7.54
CA ILE A 105 5.29 4.68 7.98
C ILE A 105 5.90 4.16 9.29
N MET A 106 5.08 3.72 10.23
CA MET A 106 5.52 3.18 11.52
C MET A 106 6.34 1.89 11.32
N LEU A 107 5.85 0.96 10.50
CA LEU A 107 6.60 -0.24 10.10
C LEU A 107 7.95 0.12 9.52
N LYS A 108 7.99 1.10 8.61
CA LYS A 108 9.24 1.53 7.98
C LYS A 108 10.21 2.15 8.99
N LYS A 109 9.72 2.93 9.95
CA LYS A 109 10.55 3.56 11.00
C LYS A 109 11.09 2.55 12.00
N LEU A 110 10.31 1.53 12.37
CA LEU A 110 10.71 0.49 13.32
C LEU A 110 11.62 -0.56 12.68
N GLY A 111 11.38 -0.87 11.40
CA GLY A 111 12.16 -1.83 10.62
C GLY A 111 13.44 -1.25 10.00
N ALA A 112 13.52 0.07 9.85
CA ALA A 112 14.78 0.73 9.50
C ALA A 112 15.77 0.49 10.65
N LYS A 113 16.75 -0.40 10.42
CA LYS A 113 17.96 -0.45 11.24
C LYS A 113 18.46 1.00 11.36
N PRO A 114 18.77 1.53 12.56
CA PRO A 114 19.24 2.89 12.68
C PRO A 114 20.39 3.05 11.71
N ALA A 115 20.26 3.99 10.77
CA ALA A 115 21.37 4.38 9.92
C ALA A 115 22.53 4.58 10.87
N ALA A 116 23.56 3.74 10.71
CA ALA A 116 24.69 3.65 11.62
C ALA A 116 25.05 5.05 12.06
N ALA A 117 25.07 5.29 13.38
CA ALA A 117 25.44 6.55 13.98
C ALA A 117 26.60 7.14 13.17
N ALA A 118 26.26 8.11 12.33
CA ALA A 118 27.20 8.77 11.48
C ALA A 118 28.06 9.61 12.41
N ALA A 119 29.32 9.19 12.51
CA ALA A 119 30.49 10.02 12.80
C ALA A 119 30.23 11.29 13.63
N ALA A 120 30.55 11.24 14.93
CA ALA A 120 31.05 12.40 15.65
C ALA A 120 31.75 11.98 16.96
N ALA A 121 33.00 12.47 17.09
CA ALA A 121 33.96 12.42 18.20
C ALA A 121 34.83 11.16 18.33
#